data_AF-A0A923R399-F1
#
_entry.id   AF-A0A923R399-F1
#
_cell.length_a   1.000
_cell.length_b   1.000
_cell.length_c   1.000
_cell.angle_alpha   90.00
_cell.angle_beta   90.00
_cell.angle_gamma   90.00
#
_symmetry.space_group_name_H-M   'P 1'
#
loop_
_entity.id
_entity.type
_entity.pdbx_description
1 polymer ?
#
loop_
_entity_poly.entity_id
_entity_poly.type
_entity_poly.pdbx_seq_one_letter_code
_entity_poly.pdbx_strand_id
1 'polypeptide(L)'
;MKFSIFLFLTIYLHAISFGQTLVHFSQFQLNKALYNPAAAGINNTVNATLFVRREWTSFPGALQSNVLIGDMPINHERMGIGIRIGQQNVVANNNLEGHIMYSYKINMGKGKLAFGMNAGIMQYQFNSSKLAIMDDDDILLSSKQNTVYPDLGCGLFYVKNKFSLGFSALGLI
;
A
#
# COMPACT_ATOMS: atom_id res chain seq x y z
N MET A 1 -15.30 0.93 35.96
CA MET A 1 -14.11 1.79 35.71
C MET A 1 -13.26 1.36 34.52
N LYS A 2 -12.73 0.13 34.45
CA LYS A 2 -11.83 -0.29 33.34
C LYS A 2 -12.47 -0.21 31.94
N PHE A 3 -13.77 -0.55 31.83
CA PHE A 3 -14.50 -0.48 30.56
C PHE A 3 -14.73 0.96 30.06
N SER A 4 -15.09 1.89 30.96
CA SER A 4 -15.26 3.30 30.60
C SER A 4 -13.96 3.93 30.11
N ILE A 5 -12.82 3.60 30.72
CA ILE A 5 -11.50 4.13 30.29
C ILE A 5 -11.16 3.63 28.88
N PHE A 6 -11.38 2.35 28.60
CA PHE A 6 -11.16 1.78 27.28
C PHE A 6 -12.07 2.43 26.22
N LEU A 7 -13.34 2.65 26.56
CA LEU A 7 -14.30 3.34 25.68
C LEU A 7 -13.84 4.77 25.36
N PHE A 8 -13.46 5.55 26.38
CA PHE A 8 -12.98 6.93 26.20
C PHE A 8 -11.70 7.00 25.37
N LEU A 9 -10.76 6.08 25.59
CA LEU A 9 -9.54 5.99 24.79
C LEU A 9 -9.85 5.70 23.32
N THR A 10 -10.80 4.79 23.07
CA THR A 10 -11.19 4.41 21.71
C THR A 10 -11.83 5.60 20.99
N ILE A 11 -12.73 6.33 21.65
CA ILE A 11 -13.38 7.54 21.10
C ILE A 11 -12.34 8.63 20.80
N TYR A 12 -11.40 8.85 21.72
CA TYR A 12 -10.35 9.85 21.53
C TYR A 12 -9.45 9.54 20.34
N LEU A 13 -9.06 8.27 20.16
CA LEU A 13 -8.24 7.82 19.02
C LEU A 13 -8.95 7.99 17.67
N HIS A 14 -10.28 7.84 17.61
CA HIS A 14 -11.04 8.09 16.38
C HIS A 14 -11.13 9.58 16.04
N ALA A 15 -11.22 10.46 17.04
CA ALA A 15 -11.34 11.90 16.82
C ALA A 15 -10.10 12.54 16.19
N ILE A 16 -8.93 11.89 16.30
CA ILE A 16 -7.64 12.39 15.80
C ILE A 16 -7.16 11.69 14.52
N SER A 17 -7.94 10.77 13.94
CA SER A 17 -7.50 10.04 12.74
C SER A 17 -7.74 10.85 11.47
N PHE A 18 -6.73 10.94 10.61
CA PHE A 18 -6.86 11.41 9.24
C PHE A 18 -7.09 10.22 8.30
N GLY A 19 -7.92 10.41 7.28
CA GLY A 19 -8.14 9.40 6.25
C GLY A 19 -6.98 9.37 5.24
N GLN A 20 -6.63 8.18 4.75
CA GLN A 20 -5.73 7.99 3.62
C GLN A 20 -6.43 7.19 2.52
N THR A 21 -6.12 7.49 1.26
CA THR A 21 -6.63 6.72 0.12
C THR A 21 -5.55 5.77 -0.34
N LEU A 22 -5.69 4.48 -0.01
CA LEU A 22 -4.77 3.42 -0.43
C LEU A 22 -5.41 2.56 -1.52
N VAL A 23 -4.56 1.91 -2.32
CA VAL A 23 -4.99 0.93 -3.31
C VAL A 23 -5.70 -0.24 -2.61
N HIS A 24 -6.87 -0.63 -3.12
CA HIS A 24 -7.60 -1.78 -2.62
C HIS A 24 -7.17 -3.08 -3.31
N PHE A 25 -6.73 -4.05 -2.53
CA PHE A 25 -6.34 -5.37 -3.03
C PHE A 25 -7.44 -6.42 -2.74
N SER A 26 -7.75 -7.24 -3.74
CA SER A 26 -8.42 -8.52 -3.53
C SER A 26 -7.35 -9.61 -3.44
N GLN A 27 -7.64 -10.74 -2.78
CA GLN A 27 -6.68 -11.86 -2.68
C GLN A 27 -5.32 -11.48 -2.07
N PHE A 28 -5.29 -10.48 -1.18
CA PHE A 28 -4.08 -10.02 -0.49
C PHE A 28 -3.29 -11.16 0.20
N GLN A 29 -3.98 -12.25 0.55
CA GLN A 29 -3.38 -13.46 1.13
C GLN A 29 -2.33 -14.13 0.23
N LEU A 30 -2.39 -13.92 -1.09
CA LEU A 30 -1.46 -14.51 -2.06
C LEU A 30 -0.07 -13.86 -1.97
N ASN A 31 0.00 -12.56 -1.68
CA ASN A 31 1.27 -11.86 -1.49
C ASN A 31 1.17 -10.86 -0.34
N LYS A 32 1.75 -11.24 0.80
CA LYS A 32 1.73 -10.45 2.03
C LYS A 32 2.58 -9.18 1.95
N ALA A 33 3.56 -9.15 1.05
CA ALA A 33 4.40 -7.98 0.83
C ALA A 33 3.62 -6.82 0.18
N LEU A 34 2.44 -7.08 -0.43
CA LEU A 34 1.58 -6.04 -1.00
C LEU A 34 1.10 -5.01 0.04
N TYR A 35 0.85 -5.45 1.27
CA TYR A 35 0.25 -4.61 2.32
C TYR A 35 1.12 -4.51 3.59
N ASN A 36 2.22 -5.26 3.67
CA ASN A 36 3.18 -5.14 4.77
C ASN A 36 4.63 -5.34 4.27
N PRO A 37 5.48 -4.29 4.30
CA PRO A 37 6.85 -4.39 3.81
C PRO A 37 7.72 -5.36 4.62
N ALA A 38 7.38 -5.64 5.88
CA ALA A 38 8.08 -6.65 6.69
C ALA A 38 7.86 -8.08 6.19
N ALA A 39 6.84 -8.31 5.36
CA ALA A 39 6.59 -9.60 4.75
C ALA A 39 7.41 -9.84 3.47
N ALA A 40 8.21 -8.88 3.00
CA ALA A 40 9.09 -9.09 1.84
C ALA A 40 10.06 -10.26 2.10
N GLY A 41 10.08 -11.24 1.18
CA GLY A 41 10.91 -12.43 1.29
C GLY A 41 10.51 -13.39 2.41
N ILE A 42 9.33 -13.23 3.05
CA ILE A 42 8.93 -14.03 4.22
C ILE A 42 8.74 -15.52 3.90
N ASN A 43 8.39 -15.82 2.64
CA ASN A 43 8.18 -17.19 2.15
C ASN A 43 9.49 -17.93 1.85
N ASN A 44 10.64 -17.27 1.98
CA ASN A 44 11.96 -17.82 1.68
C ASN A 44 12.12 -18.33 0.23
N THR A 45 11.37 -17.72 -0.69
CA THR A 45 11.42 -18.00 -2.13
C THR A 45 11.47 -16.68 -2.89
N VAL A 46 11.97 -16.72 -4.13
CA VAL A 46 11.80 -15.60 -5.07
C VAL A 46 10.35 -15.64 -5.55
N ASN A 47 9.61 -14.56 -5.34
CA ASN A 47 8.22 -14.42 -5.74
C ASN A 47 8.07 -13.21 -6.67
N ALA A 48 7.22 -13.37 -7.68
CA ALA A 48 6.74 -12.28 -8.50
C ALA A 48 5.22 -12.42 -8.63
N THR A 49 4.49 -11.32 -8.52
CA THR A 49 3.03 -11.29 -8.57
C THR A 49 2.58 -10.09 -9.38
N LEU A 50 1.73 -10.34 -10.38
CA LEU A 50 1.00 -9.32 -11.10
C LEU A 50 -0.45 -9.33 -10.61
N PHE A 51 -0.90 -8.20 -10.09
CA PHE A 51 -2.27 -7.97 -9.65
C PHE A 51 -2.95 -7.00 -10.61
N VAL A 52 -4.11 -7.37 -11.14
CA VAL A 52 -4.93 -6.51 -12.00
C VAL A 52 -6.34 -6.52 -11.47
N ARG A 53 -6.89 -5.33 -11.24
CA ARG A 53 -8.26 -5.13 -10.77
C ARG A 53 -8.94 -4.07 -11.61
N ARG A 54 -10.18 -4.35 -12.02
CA ARG A 54 -11.07 -3.42 -12.71
C ARG A 54 -12.38 -3.39 -11.95
N GLU A 55 -12.85 -2.21 -11.61
CA GLU A 55 -14.08 -2.00 -10.85
C GLU A 55 -15.01 -1.06 -11.60
N TRP A 56 -16.31 -1.20 -11.40
CA TRP A 56 -17.32 -0.33 -12.03
C TRP A 56 -17.17 -0.26 -13.56
N THR A 57 -16.91 -1.40 -14.19
CA THR A 57 -16.58 -1.53 -15.62
C THR A 57 -17.66 -1.01 -16.56
N SER A 58 -18.89 -0.82 -16.07
CA SER A 58 -20.00 -0.22 -16.82
C SER A 58 -19.88 1.31 -16.97
N PHE A 59 -18.98 1.96 -16.24
CA PHE A 59 -18.78 3.42 -16.30
C PHE A 59 -17.54 3.77 -17.14
N PRO A 60 -17.63 4.76 -18.04
CA PRO A 60 -16.46 5.32 -18.71
C PRO A 60 -15.44 5.87 -17.69
N GLY A 61 -14.18 5.49 -17.82
CA GLY A 61 -13.15 5.87 -16.85
C GLY A 61 -13.19 5.08 -15.54
N ALA A 62 -13.83 3.90 -15.55
CA ALA A 62 -13.81 2.89 -14.50
C ALA A 62 -12.46 2.76 -13.78
N LEU A 63 -12.51 2.51 -12.47
CA LEU A 63 -11.32 2.34 -11.65
C LEU A 63 -10.54 1.09 -12.10
N GLN A 64 -9.27 1.29 -12.45
CA GLN A 64 -8.34 0.22 -12.79
C GLN A 64 -7.06 0.33 -11.96
N SER A 65 -6.68 -0.76 -11.31
CA SER A 65 -5.43 -0.88 -10.56
C SER A 65 -4.59 -2.03 -11.11
N ASN A 66 -3.33 -1.75 -11.39
CA ASN A 66 -2.34 -2.75 -11.80
C ASN A 66 -1.16 -2.65 -10.84
N VAL A 67 -0.72 -3.76 -10.25
CA VAL A 67 0.44 -3.78 -9.36
C VAL A 67 1.33 -4.97 -9.72
N LEU A 68 2.60 -4.69 -9.99
CA LEU A 68 3.66 -5.67 -10.12
C LEU A 68 4.50 -5.61 -8.85
N ILE A 69 4.64 -6.75 -8.17
CA ILE A 69 5.47 -6.87 -6.98
C ILE A 69 6.39 -8.07 -7.14
N GLY A 70 7.65 -7.89 -6.76
CA GLY A 70 8.63 -8.96 -6.67
C GLY A 70 9.36 -8.88 -5.34
N ASP A 71 9.57 -10.01 -4.69
CA ASP A 71 10.29 -10.10 -3.42
C ASP A 71 11.12 -11.38 -3.33
N MET A 72 12.23 -11.32 -2.61
CA MET A 72 13.10 -12.47 -2.39
C MET A 72 13.82 -12.42 -1.04
N PRO A 73 14.12 -13.59 -0.43
CA PRO A 73 15.03 -13.65 0.70
C PRO A 73 16.46 -13.37 0.25
N ILE A 74 17.23 -12.71 1.10
CA ILE A 74 18.69 -12.58 0.94
C ILE A 74 19.37 -12.89 2.27
N ASN A 75 20.69 -13.05 2.24
CA ASN A 75 21.52 -13.31 3.43
C ASN A 75 21.00 -14.48 4.29
N HIS A 76 20.95 -15.68 3.68
CA HIS A 76 20.51 -16.91 4.35
C HIS A 76 19.14 -16.74 5.03
N GLU A 77 18.19 -16.12 4.32
CA GLU A 77 16.82 -15.86 4.77
C GLU A 77 16.65 -14.86 5.92
N ARG A 78 17.73 -14.33 6.49
CA ARG A 78 17.66 -13.34 7.59
C ARG A 78 17.13 -11.99 7.12
N MET A 79 17.19 -11.73 5.83
CA MET A 79 16.74 -10.48 5.25
C MET A 79 15.85 -10.76 4.05
N GLY A 80 15.08 -9.76 3.63
CA GLY A 80 14.29 -9.80 2.40
C GLY A 80 14.37 -8.46 1.70
N ILE A 81 14.33 -8.50 0.38
CA ILE A 81 14.18 -7.30 -0.44
C ILE A 81 13.01 -7.48 -1.39
N GLY A 82 12.43 -6.37 -1.80
CA GLY A 82 11.41 -6.40 -2.83
C GLY A 82 11.25 -5.06 -3.53
N ILE A 83 10.52 -5.12 -4.64
CA ILE A 83 10.15 -3.97 -5.45
C ILE A 83 8.66 -4.05 -5.73
N ARG A 84 7.99 -2.90 -5.72
CA ARG A 84 6.58 -2.76 -6.06
C ARG A 84 6.42 -1.61 -7.03
N ILE A 85 5.77 -1.85 -8.16
CA ILE A 85 5.35 -0.83 -9.11
C ILE A 85 3.84 -0.94 -9.23
N GLY A 86 3.15 0.17 -8.98
CA GLY A 86 1.70 0.23 -9.02
C GLY A 86 1.23 1.34 -9.93
N GLN A 87 0.11 1.12 -10.62
CA GLN A 87 -0.59 2.16 -11.35
C GLN A 87 -2.08 2.06 -11.05
N GLN A 88 -2.70 3.18 -10.71
CA GLN A 88 -4.13 3.30 -10.51
C GLN A 88 -4.70 4.43 -11.37
N ASN A 89 -5.69 4.11 -12.20
CA ASN A 89 -6.39 5.08 -13.04
C ASN A 89 -7.85 5.16 -12.60
N VAL A 90 -8.39 6.36 -12.46
CA VAL A 90 -9.81 6.61 -12.23
C VAL A 90 -10.22 7.91 -12.91
N VAL A 91 -11.07 7.84 -13.93
CA VAL A 91 -11.61 8.97 -14.71
C VAL A 91 -10.51 9.95 -15.18
N ALA A 92 -10.26 11.01 -14.40
CA ALA A 92 -9.29 12.08 -14.67
C ALA A 92 -7.95 11.88 -13.97
N ASN A 93 -7.88 10.96 -12.99
CA ASN A 93 -6.73 10.75 -12.13
C ASN A 93 -5.91 9.54 -12.59
N ASN A 94 -4.59 9.67 -12.56
CA ASN A 94 -3.64 8.60 -12.79
C ASN A 94 -2.53 8.69 -11.74
N ASN A 95 -2.41 7.65 -10.93
CA ASN A 95 -1.42 7.54 -9.87
C ASN A 95 -0.43 6.44 -10.25
N LEU A 96 0.85 6.78 -10.33
CA LEU A 96 1.94 5.85 -10.59
C LEU A 96 2.85 5.81 -9.37
N GLU A 97 3.12 4.62 -8.85
CA GLU A 97 3.94 4.43 -7.66
C GLU A 97 5.08 3.44 -7.92
N GLY A 98 6.21 3.68 -7.26
CA GLY A 98 7.37 2.80 -7.29
C GLY A 98 8.03 2.76 -5.92
N HIS A 99 8.17 1.56 -5.35
CA HIS A 99 8.74 1.36 -4.02
C HIS A 99 9.78 0.25 -4.03
N ILE A 100 10.78 0.43 -3.20
CA ILE A 100 11.67 -0.62 -2.74
C ILE A 100 11.31 -1.00 -1.30
N MET A 101 11.46 -2.25 -0.97
CA MET A 101 11.17 -2.82 0.34
C MET A 101 12.38 -3.55 0.88
N TYR A 102 12.59 -3.42 2.17
CA TYR A 102 13.60 -4.17 2.90
C TYR A 102 12.97 -4.74 4.17
N SER A 103 13.27 -6.01 4.45
CA SER A 103 12.86 -6.69 5.67
C SER A 103 14.04 -7.34 6.38
N TYR A 104 14.01 -7.31 7.71
CA TYR A 104 14.97 -7.97 8.58
C TYR A 104 14.23 -8.92 9.52
N LYS A 105 14.65 -10.18 9.56
CA LYS A 105 13.95 -11.27 10.24
C LYS A 105 14.76 -11.78 11.43
N ILE A 106 14.11 -11.86 12.57
CA ILE A 106 14.63 -12.39 13.83
C ILE A 106 13.92 -13.71 14.13
N ASN A 107 14.70 -14.77 14.29
CA ASN A 107 14.17 -16.07 14.70
C ASN A 107 13.79 -16.02 16.19
N MET A 108 12.52 -16.24 16.49
CA MET A 108 11.96 -16.32 17.85
C MET A 108 11.53 -17.75 18.15
N GLY A 109 12.50 -18.64 18.33
CA GLY A 109 12.27 -20.06 18.61
C GLY A 109 11.51 -20.76 17.48
N LYS A 110 10.19 -20.95 17.65
CA LYS A 110 9.30 -21.61 16.68
C LYS A 110 8.67 -20.65 15.65
N GLY A 111 8.90 -19.34 15.77
CA GLY A 111 8.38 -18.34 14.85
C GLY A 111 9.46 -17.38 14.35
N LYS A 112 9.09 -16.53 13.39
CA LYS A 112 9.95 -15.46 12.86
C LYS A 112 9.23 -14.13 13.06
N LEU A 113 9.92 -13.16 13.67
CA LEU A 113 9.49 -11.77 13.73
C LEU A 113 10.28 -10.98 12.71
N ALA A 114 9.60 -10.31 11.79
CA ALA A 114 10.21 -9.48 10.78
C ALA A 114 9.87 -8.01 11.03
N PHE A 115 10.87 -7.16 10.82
CA PHE A 115 10.75 -5.71 10.73
C PHE A 115 10.93 -5.34 9.27
N GLY A 116 10.21 -4.36 8.78
CA GLY A 116 10.38 -3.93 7.41
C GLY A 116 10.08 -2.47 7.21
N MET A 117 10.63 -1.96 6.13
CA MET A 117 10.42 -0.60 5.66
C MET A 117 10.27 -0.61 4.15
N ASN A 118 9.52 0.34 3.64
CA ASN A 118 9.50 0.66 2.24
C ASN A 118 9.83 2.14 2.05
N ALA A 119 10.40 2.43 0.89
CA ALA A 119 10.66 3.77 0.44
C ALA A 119 10.38 3.83 -1.05
N GLY A 120 9.76 4.92 -1.49
CA GLY A 120 9.34 5.06 -2.87
C GLY A 120 8.93 6.47 -3.21
N ILE A 121 8.35 6.57 -4.39
CA ILE A 121 7.75 7.80 -4.92
C ILE A 121 6.37 7.48 -5.47
N MET A 122 5.48 8.45 -5.35
CA MET A 122 4.16 8.45 -5.94
C MET A 122 4.05 9.68 -6.84
N GLN A 123 3.67 9.45 -8.09
CA GLN A 123 3.33 10.50 -9.05
C GLN A 123 1.81 10.53 -9.20
N TYR A 124 1.22 11.66 -8.84
CA TYR A 124 -0.19 11.96 -9.03
C TYR A 124 -0.37 12.86 -10.24
N GLN A 125 -1.19 12.40 -11.19
CA GLN A 125 -1.56 13.16 -12.37
C GLN A 125 -3.07 13.37 -12.42
N PHE A 126 -3.48 14.64 -12.57
CA PHE A 126 -4.86 15.04 -12.77
C PHE A 126 -5.03 15.67 -14.15
N ASN A 127 -5.99 15.17 -14.93
CA ASN A 127 -6.32 15.71 -16.23
C ASN A 127 -7.82 16.04 -16.32
N SER A 128 -8.12 17.30 -16.07
CA SER A 128 -9.48 17.86 -16.09
C SER A 128 -10.16 17.75 -17.46
N SER A 129 -9.42 17.67 -18.57
CA SER A 129 -10.00 17.52 -19.92
C SER A 129 -10.78 16.22 -20.12
N LYS A 130 -10.70 15.27 -19.19
CA LYS A 130 -11.46 14.02 -19.20
C LYS A 130 -12.79 14.10 -18.44
N LEU A 131 -13.09 15.23 -17.80
CA LEU A 131 -14.34 15.44 -17.07
C LEU A 131 -15.39 16.04 -18.00
N ALA A 132 -16.64 15.60 -17.85
CA ALA A 132 -17.78 16.31 -18.42
C ALA A 132 -18.07 17.50 -17.49
N ILE A 133 -17.68 18.70 -17.92
CA ILE A 133 -17.82 19.92 -17.13
C ILE A 133 -19.18 20.55 -17.47
N MET A 134 -19.94 20.97 -16.44
CA MET A 134 -21.23 21.64 -16.63
C MET A 134 -21.09 23.16 -16.86
N ASP A 135 -19.94 23.73 -16.47
CA ASP A 135 -19.62 25.16 -16.57
C ASP A 135 -18.20 25.33 -17.16
N ASP A 136 -18.11 25.74 -18.42
CA ASP A 136 -16.85 25.75 -19.20
C ASP A 136 -15.82 26.79 -18.70
N ASP A 137 -16.24 27.76 -17.87
CA ASP A 137 -15.39 28.85 -17.37
C ASP A 137 -14.80 28.62 -15.96
N ASP A 138 -14.91 27.41 -15.39
CA ASP A 138 -14.34 27.12 -14.07
C ASP A 138 -12.80 27.05 -14.09
N ILE A 139 -12.16 28.09 -13.54
CA ILE A 139 -10.72 28.26 -13.47
C ILE A 139 -10.01 27.17 -12.63
N LEU A 140 -10.73 26.49 -11.73
CA LEU A 140 -10.19 25.37 -10.95
C LEU A 140 -10.01 24.10 -11.80
N LEU A 141 -10.74 23.99 -12.91
CA LEU A 141 -10.72 22.86 -13.83
C LEU A 141 -9.78 23.07 -15.03
N SER A 142 -9.09 24.20 -15.16
CA SER A 142 -8.20 24.45 -16.31
C SER A 142 -6.77 23.95 -16.13
N SER A 143 -6.42 23.38 -14.96
CA SER A 143 -5.04 23.00 -14.64
C SER A 143 -4.80 21.49 -14.75
N LYS A 144 -3.82 21.11 -15.58
CA LYS A 144 -3.19 19.78 -15.51
C LYS A 144 -2.25 19.78 -14.32
N GLN A 145 -2.57 19.00 -13.30
CA GLN A 145 -1.69 18.84 -12.15
C GLN A 145 -0.85 17.58 -12.33
N ASN A 146 0.46 17.71 -12.14
CA ASN A 146 1.37 16.59 -12.05
C ASN A 146 2.28 16.84 -10.86
N THR A 147 2.17 16.03 -9.82
CA THR A 147 2.93 16.21 -8.59
C THR A 147 3.55 14.89 -8.17
N VAL A 148 4.82 14.94 -7.80
CA VAL A 148 5.57 13.79 -7.30
C VAL A 148 5.86 14.03 -5.83
N TYR A 149 5.59 13.02 -5.01
CA TYR A 149 5.86 13.05 -3.58
C TYR A 149 6.62 11.79 -3.17
N PRO A 150 7.52 11.89 -2.18
CA PRO A 150 8.11 10.71 -1.56
C PRO A 150 7.04 9.93 -0.78
N ASP A 151 7.16 8.61 -0.71
CA ASP A 151 6.33 7.77 0.14
C ASP A 151 7.22 6.83 0.95
N LEU A 152 7.02 6.82 2.26
CA LEU A 152 7.71 5.94 3.21
C LEU A 152 6.70 5.12 4.00
N GLY A 153 7.12 3.93 4.39
CA GLY A 153 6.30 3.03 5.17
C GLY A 153 7.14 2.07 6.01
N CYS A 154 6.52 1.52 7.04
CA CYS A 154 7.15 0.55 7.92
C CYS A 154 6.17 -0.53 8.35
N GLY A 155 6.71 -1.64 8.86
CA GLY A 155 5.90 -2.76 9.28
C GLY A 155 6.60 -3.71 10.24
N LEU A 156 5.77 -4.46 10.94
CA LEU A 156 6.11 -5.59 11.78
C LEU A 156 5.30 -6.79 11.28
N PHE A 157 5.93 -7.94 11.19
CA PHE A 157 5.26 -9.17 10.76
C PHE A 157 5.76 -10.37 11.53
N TYR A 158 4.88 -11.04 12.27
CA TYR A 158 5.17 -12.26 12.99
C TYR A 158 4.52 -13.44 12.26
N VAL A 159 5.30 -14.51 12.05
CA VAL A 159 4.81 -15.75 11.44
C VAL A 159 5.25 -16.98 12.24
N LYS A 160 4.30 -17.89 12.46
CA LYS A 160 4.50 -19.18 13.11
C LYS A 160 3.56 -20.22 12.49
N ASN A 161 4.10 -21.12 11.67
CA ASN A 161 3.33 -22.13 10.91
C ASN A 161 2.12 -21.49 10.17
N LYS A 162 0.89 -21.76 10.63
CA LYS A 162 -0.35 -21.23 10.04
C LYS A 162 -0.80 -19.89 10.65
N PHE A 163 -0.18 -19.45 11.74
CA PHE A 163 -0.50 -18.19 12.38
C PHE A 163 0.40 -17.07 11.84
N SER A 164 -0.21 -15.97 11.42
CA SER A 164 0.52 -14.74 11.10
C SER A 164 -0.21 -13.53 11.65
N LEU A 165 0.56 -12.60 12.21
CA LEU A 165 0.10 -11.33 12.76
C LEU A 165 1.00 -10.23 12.20
N GLY A 166 0.42 -9.13 11.75
CA GLY A 166 1.21 -8.03 11.21
C GLY A 166 0.62 -6.67 11.56
N PHE A 167 1.49 -5.69 11.69
CA PHE A 167 1.16 -4.27 11.80
C PHE A 167 1.93 -3.54 10.70
N SER A 168 1.30 -2.61 10.01
CA SER A 168 1.95 -1.79 8.99
C SER A 168 1.39 -0.38 9.00
N ALA A 169 2.26 0.56 8.67
CA ALA A 169 1.91 1.94 8.36
C ALA A 169 2.54 2.28 7.02
N LEU A 170 1.72 2.64 6.04
CA LEU A 170 2.11 3.02 4.68
C LEU A 170 1.74 4.49 4.49
N GLY A 171 2.35 5.22 3.54
CA GLY A 171 1.96 6.62 3.31
C GLY A 171 2.28 7.51 4.49
N LEU A 172 3.48 7.41 5.07
CA LEU A 172 3.88 8.19 6.25
C LEU A 172 4.29 9.62 5.92
N ILE A 173 4.63 9.91 4.67
CA ILE A 173 5.08 11.22 4.16
C ILE A 173 4.30 11.55 2.90
#